data_AF-H1KJM9-F1
#
_entry.id   AF-H1KJM9-F1
#
_cell.length_a   1.000
_cell.length_b   1.000
_cell.length_c   1.000
_cell.angle_alpha   90.00
_cell.angle_beta   90.00
_cell.angle_gamma   90.00
#
_symmetry.space_group_name_H-M   'P 1'
#
loop_
_entity.id
_entity.type
_entity.pdbx_description
1 polymer ?
#
loop_
_entity_poly.entity_id
_entity_poly.type
_entity_poly.pdbx_seq_one_letter_code
_entity_poly.pdbx_strand_id
1 'polypeptide(L)'
;MSNADPVPRLLGEFQALLDRHAAAIVTRDGIEAALVDQIGWPRVALPGGSDSEPRYAAELAEIARAVPPGRHRQRLEQRLRRRQRRWDEAAATVSLAEADLQEATLDGAVLAAAQALLVTPAWTVHAIVLKLLVLLSVHAPGPAFDGTSPWRELRLILTDLGYLIAAEGAIR
;
A
#
# COMPACT_ATOMS: atom_id res chain seq x y z
N MET A 1 -39.34 -12.87 6.80
CA MET A 1 -38.10 -12.15 7.20
C MET A 1 -37.63 -11.39 5.98
N SER A 2 -37.57 -10.07 6.03
CA SER A 2 -37.10 -9.26 4.91
C SER A 2 -35.64 -9.63 4.64
N ASN A 3 -35.37 -10.30 3.53
CA ASN A 3 -34.04 -10.75 3.16
C ASN A 3 -33.29 -9.56 2.57
N ALA A 4 -32.87 -8.62 3.44
CA ALA A 4 -32.09 -7.46 3.02
C ALA A 4 -30.81 -7.95 2.35
N ASP A 5 -30.45 -7.31 1.23
CA ASP A 5 -29.23 -7.62 0.51
C ASP A 5 -28.03 -7.55 1.48
N PRO A 6 -27.19 -8.60 1.58
CA PRO A 6 -26.07 -8.61 2.54
C PRO A 6 -24.91 -7.70 2.12
N VAL A 7 -24.85 -7.29 0.84
CA VAL A 7 -23.70 -6.57 0.27
C VAL A 7 -23.44 -5.20 0.93
N PRO A 8 -24.44 -4.35 1.22
CA PRO A 8 -24.19 -3.07 1.92
C PRO A 8 -23.56 -3.24 3.31
N ARG A 9 -23.95 -4.28 4.07
CA ARG A 9 -23.32 -4.58 5.37
C ARG A 9 -21.86 -4.97 5.18
N LEU A 10 -21.59 -5.88 4.24
CA LEU A 10 -20.22 -6.32 3.93
C LEU A 10 -19.35 -5.16 3.42
N LEU A 11 -19.94 -4.22 2.68
CA LEU A 11 -19.24 -3.00 2.25
C LEU A 11 -18.83 -2.14 3.45
N GLY A 12 -19.71 -1.96 4.43
CA GLY A 12 -19.37 -1.22 5.66
C GLY A 12 -18.21 -1.89 6.42
N GLU A 13 -18.18 -3.22 6.49
CA GLU A 13 -17.07 -3.98 7.08
C GLU A 13 -15.76 -3.80 6.31
N PHE A 14 -15.83 -3.83 4.98
CA PHE A 14 -14.69 -3.58 4.09
C PHE A 14 -14.16 -2.14 4.24
N GLN A 15 -15.03 -1.13 4.27
CA GLN A 15 -14.64 0.27 4.47
C GLN A 15 -13.98 0.48 5.84
N ALA A 16 -14.53 -0.10 6.90
CA ALA A 16 -13.92 -0.04 8.22
C ALA A 16 -12.54 -0.71 8.29
N LEU A 17 -12.26 -1.70 7.42
CA LEU A 17 -10.93 -2.28 7.28
C LEU A 17 -9.99 -1.35 6.50
N LEU A 18 -10.47 -0.73 5.42
CA LEU A 18 -9.68 0.27 4.67
C LEU A 18 -9.26 1.45 5.55
N ASP A 19 -10.17 1.99 6.37
CA ASP A 19 -9.86 3.10 7.27
C ASP A 19 -8.80 2.71 8.29
N ARG A 20 -8.89 1.50 8.84
CA ARG A 20 -7.87 0.96 9.77
C ARG A 20 -6.54 0.73 9.08
N HIS A 21 -6.54 0.22 7.85
CA HIS A 21 -5.33 0.02 7.06
C HIS A 21 -4.63 1.36 6.76
N ALA A 22 -5.39 2.37 6.32
CA ALA A 22 -4.86 3.71 6.09
C ALA A 22 -4.26 4.32 7.37
N ALA A 23 -4.91 4.15 8.52
CA ALA A 23 -4.36 4.58 9.81
C ALA A 23 -3.06 3.84 10.20
N ALA A 24 -2.96 2.55 9.88
CA ALA A 24 -1.74 1.77 10.11
C ALA A 24 -0.57 2.26 9.24
N ILE A 25 -0.81 2.58 7.96
CA ILE A 25 0.20 3.19 7.07
C ILE A 25 0.70 4.50 7.68
N VAL A 26 -0.19 5.41 8.07
CA VAL A 26 0.19 6.70 8.68
C VAL A 26 1.01 6.50 9.96
N THR A 27 0.64 5.50 10.77
CA THR A 27 1.37 5.17 11.99
C THR A 27 2.78 4.67 11.68
N ARG A 28 2.90 3.74 10.74
CA ARG A 28 4.17 3.16 10.28
C ARG A 28 5.09 4.23 9.69
N ASP A 29 4.56 5.11 8.84
CA ASP A 29 5.30 6.23 8.25
C ASP A 29 5.75 7.24 9.32
N GLY A 30 4.92 7.49 10.34
CA GLY A 30 5.29 8.33 11.48
C GLY A 30 6.47 7.76 12.28
N ILE A 31 6.48 6.44 12.52
CA ILE A 31 7.60 5.76 13.20
C ILE A 31 8.87 5.84 12.35
N GLU A 32 8.76 5.58 11.04
CA GLU A 32 9.91 5.66 10.14
C GLU A 32 10.48 7.09 10.09
N ALA A 33 9.63 8.11 9.94
CA ALA A 33 10.05 9.51 9.95
C ALA A 33 10.78 9.87 11.26
N ALA A 34 10.27 9.44 12.41
CA ALA A 34 10.93 9.67 13.70
C ALA A 34 12.30 8.99 13.81
N LEU A 35 12.47 7.78 13.26
CA LEU A 35 13.76 7.10 13.19
C LEU A 35 14.74 7.86 12.29
N VAL A 36 14.30 8.32 11.12
CA VAL A 36 15.11 9.13 10.21
C VAL A 36 15.59 10.41 10.91
N ASP A 37 14.69 11.10 11.60
CA ASP A 37 15.03 12.34 12.31
C ASP A 37 16.04 12.09 13.45
N GLN A 38 15.91 10.97 14.15
CA GLN A 38 16.75 10.67 15.31
C GLN A 38 18.16 10.16 14.92
N ILE A 39 18.25 9.24 13.95
CA ILE A 39 19.50 8.51 13.66
C ILE A 39 19.94 8.59 12.21
N GLY A 40 19.12 9.19 11.34
CA GLY A 40 19.35 9.27 9.90
C GLY A 40 19.18 7.93 9.19
N TRP A 41 19.06 8.00 7.86
CA TRP A 41 18.95 6.81 7.02
C TRP A 41 20.18 5.87 7.15
N PRO A 42 19.98 4.54 7.12
CA PRO A 42 21.04 3.53 7.22
C PRO A 42 21.82 3.39 5.91
N ARG A 43 22.34 4.50 5.37
CA ARG A 43 23.07 4.60 4.11
C ARG A 43 24.43 5.28 4.30
N VAL A 44 25.35 5.10 3.36
CA VAL A 44 26.67 5.76 3.35
C VAL A 44 26.88 6.54 2.07
N ALA A 45 27.55 7.69 2.14
CA ALA A 45 27.88 8.48 0.96
C ALA A 45 28.90 7.74 0.09
N LEU A 46 28.67 7.73 -1.22
CA LEU A 46 29.54 7.17 -2.24
C LEU A 46 30.45 8.26 -2.81
N PRO A 47 31.68 7.91 -3.25
CA PRO A 47 32.54 8.85 -3.97
C PRO A 47 31.92 9.22 -5.33
N GLY A 48 32.22 10.44 -5.81
CA GLY A 48 31.77 10.93 -7.11
C GLY A 48 30.35 11.48 -7.15
N GLY A 49 29.69 11.68 -6.01
CA GLY A 49 28.55 12.59 -5.90
C GLY A 49 29.01 14.04 -5.87
N SER A 50 28.18 14.96 -6.38
CA SER A 50 28.39 16.39 -6.18
C SER A 50 27.70 16.85 -4.89
N ASP A 51 28.03 18.03 -4.38
CA ASP A 51 27.34 18.60 -3.21
C ASP A 51 25.85 18.84 -3.51
N SER A 52 25.49 19.14 -4.76
CA SER A 52 24.11 19.29 -5.22
C SER A 52 23.38 17.98 -5.47
N GLU A 53 24.11 16.89 -5.70
CA GLU A 53 23.54 15.56 -5.96
C GLU A 53 24.41 14.48 -5.28
N PRO A 54 24.31 14.36 -3.96
CA PRO A 54 25.08 13.39 -3.20
C PRO A 54 24.56 11.98 -3.50
N ARG A 55 25.50 11.07 -3.82
CA ARG A 55 25.20 9.67 -4.06
C ARG A 55 25.33 8.89 -2.76
N TYR A 56 24.37 8.01 -2.48
CA TYR A 56 24.38 7.15 -1.30
C TYR A 56 24.26 5.68 -1.69
N ALA A 57 24.77 4.81 -0.84
CA ALA A 57 24.52 3.37 -0.86
C ALA A 57 23.82 2.93 0.43
N ALA A 58 22.68 2.27 0.30
CA ALA A 58 21.99 1.54 1.36
C ALA A 58 22.38 0.05 1.37
N GLU A 59 23.00 -0.46 0.30
CA GLU A 59 23.41 -1.86 0.18
C GLU A 59 24.90 -2.04 -0.14
N LEU A 60 25.44 -3.20 0.26
CA LEU A 60 26.85 -3.55 -0.02
C LEU A 60 27.11 -3.70 -1.54
N ALA A 61 26.11 -4.15 -2.30
CA ALA A 61 26.21 -4.30 -3.76
C ALA A 61 26.35 -2.94 -4.47
N GLU A 62 25.74 -1.88 -3.93
CA GLU A 62 25.86 -0.52 -4.46
C GLU A 62 27.27 0.03 -4.24
N ILE A 63 27.85 -0.21 -3.06
CA ILE A 63 29.26 0.12 -2.78
C ILE A 63 30.17 -0.67 -3.73
N ALA A 64 29.90 -1.95 -3.93
CA ALA A 64 30.71 -2.83 -4.79
C ALA A 64 30.74 -2.36 -6.25
N ARG A 65 29.61 -1.86 -6.76
CA ARG A 65 29.50 -1.29 -8.10
C ARG A 65 30.19 0.07 -8.22
N ALA A 66 30.16 0.88 -7.17
CA ALA A 66 30.68 2.23 -7.19
C ALA A 66 32.18 2.33 -6.85
N VAL A 67 32.72 1.37 -6.10
CA VAL A 67 34.07 1.47 -5.52
C VAL A 67 34.85 0.17 -5.78
N PRO A 68 36.07 0.25 -6.35
CA PRO A 68 36.89 -0.93 -6.60
C PRO A 68 37.30 -1.63 -5.30
N PRO A 69 37.67 -2.92 -5.35
CA PRO A 69 38.19 -3.65 -4.21
C PRO A 69 39.39 -2.94 -3.56
N GLY A 70 39.39 -2.84 -2.24
CA GLY A 70 40.47 -2.21 -1.48
C GLY A 70 40.03 -1.65 -0.13
N ARG A 71 40.98 -1.04 0.58
CA ARG A 71 40.78 -0.52 1.94
C ARG A 71 39.65 0.51 2.04
N HIS A 72 39.49 1.37 1.03
CA HIS A 72 38.43 2.37 1.01
C HIS A 72 37.04 1.73 0.97
N ARG A 73 36.82 0.77 0.06
CA ARG A 73 35.59 -0.02 -0.01
C ARG A 73 35.30 -0.73 1.31
N GLN A 74 36.28 -1.42 1.88
CA GLN A 74 36.11 -2.12 3.18
C GLN A 74 35.65 -1.17 4.29
N ARG A 75 36.19 0.05 4.34
CA ARG A 75 35.74 1.08 5.30
C ARG A 75 34.29 1.50 5.09
N LEU A 76 33.86 1.70 3.83
CA LEU A 76 32.48 2.04 3.52
C LEU A 76 31.52 0.92 3.90
N GLU A 77 31.85 -0.32 3.55
CA GLU A 77 31.06 -1.49 3.93
C GLU A 77 30.92 -1.64 5.45
N GLN A 78 32.02 -1.47 6.20
CA GLN A 78 31.98 -1.49 7.66
C GLN A 78 31.13 -0.36 8.24
N ARG A 79 31.21 0.85 7.67
CA ARG A 79 30.38 1.99 8.08
C ARG A 79 28.90 1.73 7.81
N LEU A 80 28.57 1.16 6.66
CA LEU A 80 27.19 0.80 6.31
C LEU A 80 26.64 -0.23 7.29
N ARG A 81 27.37 -1.33 7.52
CA ARG A 81 26.96 -2.37 8.50
C ARG A 81 26.74 -1.80 9.91
N ARG A 82 27.57 -0.84 10.35
CA ARG A 82 27.38 -0.17 11.65
C ARG A 82 26.12 0.68 11.68
N ARG A 83 25.82 1.41 10.60
CA ARG A 83 24.60 2.22 10.49
C ARG A 83 23.34 1.36 10.43
N GLN A 84 23.37 0.28 9.65
CA GLN A 84 22.28 -0.71 9.57
C GLN A 84 22.02 -1.33 10.94
N ARG A 85 23.04 -1.82 11.66
CA ARG A 85 22.84 -2.34 13.02
C ARG A 85 22.23 -1.32 13.97
N ARG A 86 22.70 -0.07 13.94
CA ARG A 86 22.11 1.00 14.77
C ARG A 86 20.65 1.26 14.41
N TRP A 87 20.32 1.19 13.12
CA TRP A 87 18.95 1.31 12.64
C TRP A 87 18.09 0.14 13.11
N ASP A 88 18.54 -1.09 12.95
CA ASP A 88 17.82 -2.30 13.36
C ASP A 88 17.58 -2.29 14.89
N GLU A 89 18.59 -1.89 15.68
CA GLU A 89 18.49 -1.73 17.13
C GLU A 89 17.46 -0.66 17.53
N ALA A 90 17.46 0.49 16.85
CA ALA A 90 16.51 1.57 17.11
C ALA A 90 15.09 1.18 16.68
N ALA A 91 14.94 0.57 15.50
CA ALA A 91 13.68 0.09 14.94
C ALA A 91 13.03 -0.96 15.85
N ALA A 92 13.83 -1.87 16.43
CA ALA A 92 13.37 -2.83 17.42
C ALA A 92 12.90 -2.17 18.73
N THR A 93 13.44 -1.00 19.08
CA THR A 93 13.05 -0.27 20.29
C THR A 93 11.72 0.48 20.11
N VAL A 94 11.42 0.93 18.89
CA VAL A 94 10.20 1.69 18.55
C VAL A 94 9.14 0.84 17.86
N SER A 95 9.26 -0.49 17.94
CA SER A 95 8.21 -1.40 17.45
C SER A 95 7.91 -1.28 15.95
N LEU A 96 8.88 -0.88 15.12
CA LEU A 96 8.65 -0.73 13.67
C LEU A 96 8.19 -2.05 13.02
N ALA A 97 8.78 -3.18 13.43
CA ALA A 97 8.39 -4.49 12.93
C ALA A 97 6.94 -4.87 13.29
N GLU A 98 6.43 -4.39 14.43
CA GLU A 98 5.04 -4.61 14.83
C GLU A 98 4.09 -3.72 14.02
N ALA A 99 4.50 -2.50 13.69
CA ALA A 99 3.76 -1.63 12.77
C ALA A 99 3.70 -2.23 11.35
N ASP A 100 4.82 -2.75 10.83
CA ASP A 100 4.87 -3.43 9.53
C ASP A 100 3.95 -4.67 9.52
N LEU A 101 3.99 -5.48 10.59
CA LEU A 101 3.11 -6.65 10.72
C LEU A 101 1.63 -6.25 10.79
N GLN A 102 1.31 -5.18 11.50
CA GLN A 102 -0.05 -4.68 11.63
C GLN A 102 -0.59 -4.16 10.30
N GLU A 103 0.22 -3.42 9.54
CA GLU A 103 -0.11 -2.98 8.18
C GLU A 103 -0.39 -4.19 7.28
N ALA A 104 0.54 -5.14 7.20
CA ALA A 104 0.40 -6.33 6.35
C ALA A 104 -0.81 -7.20 6.76
N THR A 105 -1.10 -7.30 8.06
CA THR A 105 -2.28 -8.02 8.57
C THR A 105 -3.57 -7.35 8.13
N LEU A 106 -3.63 -6.01 8.19
CA LEU A 106 -4.79 -5.25 7.76
C LEU A 106 -4.96 -5.28 6.23
N ASP A 107 -3.89 -5.21 5.46
CA ASP A 107 -3.92 -5.38 4.01
C ASP A 107 -4.51 -6.75 3.63
N GLY A 108 -4.00 -7.82 4.24
CA GLY A 108 -4.55 -9.17 4.05
C GLY A 108 -6.04 -9.27 4.44
N ALA A 109 -6.46 -8.60 5.51
CA ALA A 109 -7.86 -8.55 5.92
C ALA A 109 -8.74 -7.75 4.93
N VAL A 110 -8.24 -6.65 4.37
CA VAL A 110 -8.91 -5.86 3.32
C VAL A 110 -9.14 -6.75 2.09
N LEU A 111 -8.12 -7.48 1.63
CA LEU A 111 -8.23 -8.40 0.49
C LEU A 111 -9.22 -9.53 0.76
N ALA A 112 -9.19 -10.12 1.94
CA ALA A 112 -10.12 -11.19 2.33
C ALA A 112 -11.58 -10.68 2.39
N ALA A 113 -11.81 -9.48 2.94
CA ALA A 113 -13.13 -8.86 3.00
C ALA A 113 -13.65 -8.50 1.60
N ALA A 114 -12.80 -7.96 0.74
CA ALA A 114 -13.13 -7.71 -0.66
C ALA A 114 -13.55 -9.00 -1.36
N GLN A 115 -12.77 -10.08 -1.22
CA GLN A 115 -13.10 -11.38 -1.81
C GLN A 115 -14.45 -11.91 -1.28
N ALA A 116 -14.69 -11.84 0.03
CA ALA A 116 -15.94 -12.29 0.64
C ALA A 116 -17.15 -11.50 0.10
N LEU A 117 -17.02 -10.19 -0.05
CA LEU A 117 -18.03 -9.32 -0.65
C LEU A 117 -18.27 -9.69 -2.13
N LEU A 118 -17.20 -9.90 -2.90
CA LEU A 118 -17.28 -10.21 -4.33
C LEU A 118 -17.92 -11.57 -4.63
N VAL A 119 -17.71 -12.59 -3.78
CA VAL A 119 -18.37 -13.90 -3.95
C VAL A 119 -19.80 -13.93 -3.45
N THR A 120 -20.19 -13.00 -2.58
CA THR A 120 -21.56 -12.94 -2.05
C THR A 120 -22.56 -12.58 -3.15
N PRO A 121 -23.64 -13.35 -3.35
CA PRO A 121 -24.68 -13.00 -4.31
C PRO A 121 -25.30 -11.63 -4.03
N ALA A 122 -25.46 -10.82 -5.09
CA ALA A 122 -26.19 -9.56 -5.03
C ALA A 122 -27.62 -9.79 -5.52
N TRP A 123 -28.60 -9.20 -4.85
CA TRP A 123 -30.03 -9.31 -5.23
C TRP A 123 -30.61 -8.00 -5.74
N THR A 124 -29.82 -6.94 -5.73
CA THR A 124 -30.21 -5.59 -6.17
C THR A 124 -29.17 -5.01 -7.14
N VAL A 125 -29.63 -4.14 -8.05
CA VAL A 125 -28.73 -3.37 -8.95
C VAL A 125 -27.73 -2.54 -8.12
N HIS A 126 -28.19 -1.96 -7.02
CA HIS A 126 -27.33 -1.24 -6.08
C HIS A 126 -26.19 -2.11 -5.54
N ALA A 127 -26.48 -3.35 -5.10
CA ALA A 127 -25.44 -4.26 -4.64
C ALA A 127 -24.45 -4.67 -5.74
N ILE A 128 -24.89 -4.80 -7.00
CA ILE A 128 -23.99 -5.04 -8.14
C ILE A 128 -23.03 -3.86 -8.33
N VAL A 129 -23.52 -2.63 -8.23
CA VAL A 129 -22.68 -1.42 -8.28
C VAL A 129 -21.64 -1.43 -7.16
N LEU A 130 -22.02 -1.74 -5.92
CA LEU A 130 -21.08 -1.83 -4.80
C LEU A 130 -19.99 -2.87 -5.03
N LYS A 131 -20.35 -4.04 -5.57
CA LYS A 131 -19.37 -5.09 -5.94
C LYS A 131 -18.38 -4.61 -6.99
N LEU A 132 -18.86 -3.92 -8.04
CA LEU A 132 -17.99 -3.38 -9.09
C LEU A 132 -17.05 -2.30 -8.56
N LEU A 133 -17.51 -1.44 -7.64
CA LEU A 133 -16.66 -0.46 -6.97
C LEU A 133 -15.52 -1.13 -6.21
N VAL A 134 -15.84 -2.16 -5.41
CA VAL A 134 -14.84 -2.93 -4.64
C VAL A 134 -13.85 -3.67 -5.57
N LEU A 135 -14.34 -4.30 -6.63
CA LEU A 135 -13.50 -4.97 -7.62
C LEU A 135 -12.48 -4.00 -8.23
N LEU A 136 -12.94 -2.82 -8.65
CA LEU A 136 -12.10 -1.80 -9.26
C LEU A 136 -11.13 -1.19 -8.25
N SER A 137 -11.56 -0.94 -7.01
CA SER A 137 -10.69 -0.32 -6.00
C SER A 137 -9.56 -1.23 -5.55
N VAL A 138 -9.78 -2.55 -5.53
CA VAL A 138 -8.82 -3.52 -5.00
C VAL A 138 -7.93 -4.11 -6.10
N HIS A 139 -8.47 -4.34 -7.31
CA HIS A 139 -7.79 -5.12 -8.33
C HIS A 139 -7.40 -4.34 -9.59
N ALA A 140 -7.92 -3.12 -9.81
CA ALA A 140 -7.53 -2.37 -11.00
C ALA A 140 -6.04 -1.98 -10.90
N PRO A 141 -5.21 -2.25 -11.93
CA PRO A 141 -3.76 -2.06 -11.88
C PRO A 141 -3.30 -0.59 -11.98
N GLY A 142 -4.11 0.35 -11.46
CA GLY A 142 -3.83 1.78 -11.46
C GLY A 142 -4.13 2.47 -12.81
N PRO A 143 -3.98 3.81 -12.86
CA PRO A 143 -4.47 4.63 -13.97
C PRO A 143 -3.88 4.31 -15.35
N ALA A 144 -2.65 3.77 -15.38
CA ALA A 144 -1.96 3.41 -16.61
C ALA A 144 -2.67 2.29 -17.40
N PHE A 145 -3.56 1.54 -16.75
CA PHE A 145 -4.30 0.42 -17.33
C PHE A 145 -5.78 0.73 -17.52
N ASP A 146 -6.15 2.01 -17.45
CA ASP A 146 -7.56 2.40 -17.50
C ASP A 146 -8.24 2.07 -18.83
N GLY A 147 -7.47 2.05 -19.91
CA GLY A 147 -7.93 1.71 -21.25
C GLY A 147 -7.87 0.22 -21.59
N THR A 148 -7.32 -0.63 -20.72
CA THR A 148 -7.13 -2.05 -21.03
C THR A 148 -8.30 -2.90 -20.54
N SER A 149 -8.54 -3.99 -21.27
CA SER A 149 -9.52 -4.99 -20.86
C SER A 149 -9.00 -5.80 -19.67
N PRO A 150 -9.85 -6.13 -18.67
CA PRO A 150 -11.29 -5.85 -18.58
C PRO A 150 -11.67 -4.54 -17.86
N TRP A 151 -10.69 -3.73 -17.44
CA TRP A 151 -10.91 -2.60 -16.54
C TRP A 151 -11.72 -1.48 -17.15
N ARG A 152 -11.49 -1.22 -18.44
CA ARG A 152 -12.27 -0.24 -19.19
C ARG A 152 -13.75 -0.64 -19.23
N GLU A 153 -14.03 -1.88 -19.61
CA GLU A 153 -15.40 -2.39 -19.76
C GLU A 153 -16.14 -2.39 -18.42
N LEU A 154 -15.46 -2.79 -17.34
CA LEU A 154 -16.05 -2.77 -15.99
C LEU A 154 -16.42 -1.37 -15.53
N ARG A 155 -15.62 -0.34 -15.85
CA ARG A 155 -15.95 1.07 -15.55
C ARG A 155 -17.10 1.60 -16.38
N LEU A 156 -17.18 1.20 -17.66
CA LEU A 156 -18.32 1.55 -18.51
C LEU A 156 -19.62 0.93 -17.97
N ILE A 157 -19.59 -0.36 -17.63
CA ILE A 157 -20.74 -1.05 -17.01
C ILE A 157 -21.14 -0.36 -15.70
N LEU A 158 -20.18 0.00 -14.84
CA LEU A 158 -20.46 0.74 -13.60
C LEU A 158 -21.16 2.08 -13.88
N THR A 159 -20.72 2.80 -14.91
CA THR A 159 -21.30 4.07 -15.34
C THR A 159 -22.74 3.89 -15.81
N ASP A 160 -22.99 2.88 -16.66
CA ASP A 160 -24.33 2.56 -17.19
C ASP A 160 -25.31 2.18 -16.06
N LEU A 161 -24.86 1.36 -15.10
CA LEU A 161 -25.65 1.01 -13.93
C LEU A 161 -25.98 2.24 -13.06
N GLY A 162 -25.06 3.20 -12.96
CA GLY A 162 -25.31 4.47 -12.27
C GLY A 162 -26.43 5.28 -12.91
N TYR A 163 -26.47 5.36 -14.24
CA TYR A 163 -27.56 6.02 -14.97
C TYR A 163 -28.90 5.32 -14.76
N LEU A 164 -28.93 3.98 -14.75
CA LEU A 164 -30.16 3.22 -14.52
C LEU A 164 -30.75 3.48 -13.12
N ILE A 165 -29.91 3.50 -12.08
CA ILE A 165 -30.35 3.82 -10.71
C ILE A 165 -30.92 5.25 -10.63
N ALA A 166 -30.25 6.22 -11.25
CA ALA A 166 -30.70 7.61 -11.26
C ALA A 166 -32.05 7.78 -11.98
N ALA A 167 -32.25 7.06 -13.09
CA ALA A 167 -33.50 7.07 -13.84
C ALA A 167 -34.66 6.44 -13.06
N GLU A 168 -34.44 5.32 -12.35
CA GLU A 168 -35.46 4.70 -11.50
C GLU A 168 -35.88 5.59 -10.31
N GLY A 169 -34.95 6.36 -9.75
CA GLY A 169 -35.23 7.32 -8.70
C GLY A 169 -36.04 8.55 -9.14
N ALA A 170 -36.00 8.90 -10.43
CA ALA A 170 -36.75 10.04 -10.99
C ALA A 170 -38.21 9.69 -11.38
N ILE A 171 -38.56 8.41 -11.40
CA ILE A 171 -39.90 7.92 -11.79
C ILE A 171 -40.78 7.64 -10.55
N ARG A 172 -40.23 7.73 -9.34
CA ARG A 172 -40.94 7.59 -8.06
C ARG A 172 -41.19 8.94 -7.40
#